data_AF-E4TQW9-F1
#
_entry.id   AF-E4TQW9-F1
#
_cell.length_a   1.000
_cell.length_b   1.000
_cell.length_c   1.000
_cell.angle_alpha   90.00
_cell.angle_beta   90.00
_cell.angle_gamma   90.00
#
_symmetry.space_group_name_H-M   'P 1'
#
loop_
_entity.id
_entity.type
_entity.pdbx_description
1 polymer ?
#
loop_
_entity_poly.entity_id
_entity_poly.type
_entity_poly.pdbx_seq_one_letter_code
_entity_poly.pdbx_strand_id
1 'polypeptide(L)'
;MTENQYQPIPQPEELEIREREDAMGAYLMMFAALGAGLPLPILNLVAAIIYYYINKGKSLFVRFHSLQSLLSQLPTSILNAVAVFWGARIIFLDYAFSDVFKGYLWLVGIANLIYIVFSIIGAVKARKGEMYYFLFFGRVSYQSVFKKKELDDHAVVNQPPKM
;
A
#
# COMPACT_ATOMS: atom_id res chain seq x y z
N MET A 1 0.96 -11.52 23.53
CA MET A 1 0.10 -11.83 22.38
C MET A 1 -0.19 -13.32 22.44
N THR A 2 -1.43 -13.72 22.64
CA THR A 2 -1.80 -15.14 22.64
C THR A 2 -1.93 -15.59 21.18
N GLU A 3 -1.16 -16.60 20.76
CA GLU A 3 -1.10 -17.12 19.37
C GLU A 3 -2.47 -17.50 18.80
N ASN A 4 -3.47 -17.73 19.67
CA ASN A 4 -4.78 -18.23 19.26
C ASN A 4 -5.67 -17.21 18.51
N GLN A 5 -5.31 -15.91 18.50
CA GLN A 5 -6.11 -14.84 17.88
C GLN A 5 -5.76 -14.54 16.41
N TYR A 6 -4.70 -15.13 15.87
CA TYR A 6 -4.20 -14.83 14.52
C TYR A 6 -4.18 -16.06 13.63
N GLN A 7 -4.38 -15.86 12.32
CA GLN A 7 -4.19 -16.86 11.30
C GLN A 7 -2.69 -17.15 11.12
N PRO A 8 -2.30 -18.39 10.78
CA PRO A 8 -0.91 -18.74 10.54
C PRO A 8 -0.32 -17.93 9.39
N ILE A 9 0.98 -17.63 9.47
CA ILE A 9 1.70 -16.92 8.42
C ILE A 9 2.11 -17.95 7.36
N PRO A 10 1.75 -17.75 6.08
CA PRO A 10 2.14 -18.66 5.01
C PRO A 10 3.66 -18.67 4.82
N GLN A 11 4.22 -19.85 4.57
CA GLN A 11 5.65 -20.02 4.31
C GLN A 11 5.99 -19.88 2.81
N PRO A 12 7.22 -19.48 2.44
CA PRO A 12 7.61 -19.27 1.05
C PRO A 12 7.35 -20.44 0.11
N GLU A 13 7.50 -21.67 0.60
CA GLU A 13 7.26 -22.93 -0.10
C GLU A 13 5.78 -23.26 -0.29
N GLU A 14 4.89 -22.65 0.49
CA GLU A 14 3.43 -22.83 0.41
C GLU A 14 2.79 -21.87 -0.61
N LEU A 15 3.52 -20.84 -1.06
CA LEU A 15 3.01 -19.78 -1.91
C LEU A 15 3.21 -20.09 -3.40
N GLU A 16 2.13 -19.94 -4.18
CA GLU A 16 2.23 -20.02 -5.63
C GLU A 16 3.06 -18.84 -6.19
N ILE A 17 3.72 -19.07 -7.34
CA ILE A 17 4.49 -18.03 -8.03
C ILE A 17 3.62 -16.79 -8.30
N ARG A 18 2.36 -17.00 -8.70
CA ARG A 18 1.41 -15.92 -8.99
C ARG A 18 1.11 -15.07 -7.76
N GLU A 19 0.99 -15.67 -6.58
CA GLU A 19 0.76 -14.92 -5.34
C GLU A 19 1.96 -14.06 -4.99
N ARG A 20 3.17 -14.57 -5.20
CA ARG A 20 4.41 -13.82 -5.00
C ARG A 20 4.55 -12.66 -5.98
N GLU A 21 4.13 -12.85 -7.22
CA GLU A 21 4.09 -11.80 -8.25
C GLU A 21 3.03 -10.73 -7.96
N ASP A 22 1.84 -11.12 -7.52
CA ASP A 22 0.78 -10.20 -7.09
C ASP A 22 1.22 -9.40 -5.83
N ALA A 23 1.86 -10.05 -4.86
CA ALA A 23 2.39 -9.35 -3.69
C ALA A 23 3.52 -8.37 -4.04
N MET A 24 4.42 -8.76 -4.94
CA MET A 24 5.48 -7.90 -5.47
C MET A 24 4.89 -6.70 -6.23
N GLY A 25 3.88 -6.94 -7.07
CA GLY A 25 3.23 -5.92 -7.89
C GLY A 25 2.68 -4.76 -7.06
N ALA A 26 2.18 -5.03 -5.84
CA ALA A 26 1.69 -4.00 -4.92
C ALA A 26 2.70 -2.87 -4.67
N TYR A 27 3.99 -3.18 -4.59
CA TYR A 27 5.05 -2.19 -4.36
C TYR A 27 5.56 -1.54 -5.64
N LEU A 28 5.31 -2.15 -6.80
CA LEU A 28 5.78 -1.65 -8.09
C LEU A 28 4.75 -0.73 -8.79
N MET A 29 3.50 -0.69 -8.32
CA MET A 29 2.45 0.15 -8.91
C MET A 29 2.82 1.64 -8.99
N MET A 30 3.63 2.14 -8.06
CA MET A 30 4.12 3.52 -8.09
C MET A 30 4.94 3.85 -9.35
N PHE A 31 5.62 2.87 -9.95
CA PHE A 31 6.39 3.06 -11.19
C PHE A 31 5.51 3.08 -12.43
N ALA A 32 4.39 2.34 -12.41
CA ALA A 32 3.45 2.31 -13.52
C ALA A 32 2.81 3.70 -13.75
N ALA A 33 2.45 4.39 -12.67
CA ALA A 33 1.88 5.73 -12.76
C ALA A 33 2.92 6.81 -13.13
N LEU A 34 4.21 6.62 -12.78
CA LEU A 34 5.31 7.44 -13.31
C LEU A 34 5.44 7.30 -14.83
N GLY A 35 5.37 6.08 -15.37
CA GLY A 35 5.46 5.82 -16.81
C GLY A 35 4.28 6.37 -17.62
N ALA A 36 3.11 6.58 -16.99
CA ALA A 36 1.91 7.09 -17.64
C ALA A 36 1.87 8.63 -17.81
N GLY A 37 2.90 9.37 -17.38
CA GLY A 37 3.04 10.82 -17.63
C GLY A 37 2.03 11.72 -16.91
N LEU A 38 1.45 11.21 -15.83
CA LEU A 38 0.27 11.76 -15.16
C LEU A 38 0.67 12.51 -13.86
N PRO A 39 -0.07 13.54 -13.39
CA PRO A 39 0.29 14.30 -12.19
C PRO A 39 0.43 13.38 -10.97
N LEU A 40 1.67 13.27 -10.51
CA LEU A 40 2.22 12.14 -9.76
C LEU A 40 1.63 11.83 -8.36
N PRO A 41 1.06 12.77 -7.58
CA PRO A 41 0.63 12.45 -6.21
C PRO A 41 -0.65 11.61 -6.14
N ILE A 42 -1.67 12.05 -6.87
CA ILE A 42 -3.04 11.54 -6.74
C ILE A 42 -3.13 10.17 -7.41
N LEU A 43 -2.47 10.02 -8.55
CA LEU A 43 -2.62 8.84 -9.39
C LEU A 43 -1.85 7.64 -8.86
N ASN A 44 -0.69 7.88 -8.21
CA ASN A 44 -0.03 6.85 -7.43
C ASN A 44 -0.96 6.31 -6.33
N LEU A 45 -1.64 7.18 -5.57
CA LEU A 45 -2.52 6.75 -4.48
C LEU A 45 -3.74 6.00 -5.02
N VAL A 46 -4.37 6.51 -6.08
CA VAL A 46 -5.49 5.84 -6.74
C VAL A 46 -5.08 4.46 -7.25
N ALA A 47 -3.90 4.33 -7.87
CA ALA A 47 -3.38 3.04 -8.32
C ALA A 47 -3.21 2.06 -7.15
N ALA A 48 -2.62 2.50 -6.03
CA ALA A 48 -2.46 1.65 -4.85
C ALA A 48 -3.81 1.24 -4.23
N ILE A 49 -4.79 2.14 -4.20
CA ILE A 49 -6.16 1.85 -3.75
C ILE A 49 -6.78 0.78 -4.65
N ILE A 50 -6.81 1.01 -5.96
CA ILE A 50 -7.37 0.05 -6.93
C ILE A 50 -6.68 -1.31 -6.79
N TYR A 51 -5.34 -1.31 -6.70
CA TYR A 51 -4.56 -2.53 -6.55
C TYR A 51 -4.96 -3.30 -5.29
N TYR A 52 -5.08 -2.61 -4.15
CA TYR A 52 -5.55 -3.24 -2.92
C TYR A 52 -6.95 -3.82 -3.07
N TYR A 53 -7.91 -3.11 -3.66
CA TYR A 53 -9.28 -3.60 -3.78
C TYR A 53 -9.42 -4.78 -4.76
N ILE A 54 -8.59 -4.86 -5.80
CA ILE A 54 -8.52 -6.02 -6.71
C ILE A 54 -7.92 -7.23 -5.97
N ASN A 55 -6.95 -7.01 -5.10
CA ASN A 55 -6.18 -8.08 -4.47
C ASN A 55 -6.62 -8.46 -3.04
N LYS A 56 -7.51 -7.68 -2.40
CA LYS A 56 -7.93 -7.90 -1.00
C LYS A 56 -8.65 -9.22 -0.76
N GLY A 57 -9.21 -9.82 -1.81
CA GLY A 57 -9.92 -11.10 -1.76
C GLY A 57 -9.06 -12.32 -2.09
N LYS A 58 -7.78 -12.12 -2.42
CA LYS A 58 -6.82 -13.21 -2.63
C LYS A 58 -6.28 -13.70 -1.28
N SER A 59 -5.13 -14.37 -1.28
CA SER A 59 -4.54 -14.88 -0.04
C SER A 59 -4.14 -13.79 0.96
N LEU A 60 -3.97 -14.22 2.22
CA LEU A 60 -3.53 -13.34 3.31
C LEU A 60 -2.18 -12.68 2.99
N PHE A 61 -1.28 -13.41 2.33
CA PHE A 61 0.03 -12.90 1.91
C PHE A 61 -0.11 -11.72 0.94
N VAL A 62 -0.87 -11.91 -0.15
CA VAL A 62 -1.10 -10.87 -1.15
C VAL A 62 -1.85 -9.69 -0.53
N ARG A 63 -2.87 -9.95 0.28
CA ARG A 63 -3.64 -8.92 0.97
C ARG A 63 -2.78 -8.10 1.93
N PHE A 64 -1.87 -8.73 2.67
CA PHE A 64 -0.93 -8.05 3.57
C PHE A 64 -0.02 -7.09 2.82
N HIS A 65 0.67 -7.57 1.77
CA HIS A 65 1.59 -6.75 1.00
C HIS A 65 0.87 -5.61 0.27
N SER A 66 -0.33 -5.88 -0.25
CA SER A 66 -1.20 -4.88 -0.88
C SER A 66 -1.63 -3.78 0.11
N LEU A 67 -2.03 -4.16 1.32
CA LEU A 67 -2.42 -3.19 2.35
C LEU A 67 -1.20 -2.42 2.89
N GLN A 68 -0.07 -3.08 3.12
CA GLN A 68 1.16 -2.43 3.57
C GLN A 68 1.63 -1.40 2.56
N SER A 69 1.65 -1.75 1.26
CA SER A 69 2.00 -0.82 0.19
C SER A 69 1.08 0.40 0.22
N LEU A 70 -0.25 0.19 0.19
CA LEU A 70 -1.25 1.26 0.24
C LEU A 70 -1.06 2.19 1.45
N LEU A 71 -0.95 1.65 2.65
CA LEU A 71 -0.81 2.45 3.86
C LEU A 71 0.51 3.21 3.89
N SER A 72 1.61 2.58 3.49
CA SER A 72 2.94 3.19 3.49
C SER A 72 3.09 4.31 2.46
N GLN A 73 2.23 4.34 1.46
CA GLN A 73 2.21 5.38 0.43
C GLN A 73 1.43 6.63 0.85
N LEU A 74 0.57 6.56 1.88
CA LEU A 74 -0.24 7.71 2.30
C LEU A 74 0.61 8.94 2.68
N PRO A 75 1.69 8.81 3.48
CA PRO A 75 2.51 9.97 3.85
C PRO A 75 3.14 10.66 2.63
N THR A 76 3.73 9.90 1.71
CA THR A 76 4.33 10.46 0.49
C THR A 76 3.29 11.04 -0.44
N SER A 77 2.10 10.44 -0.54
CA SER A 77 0.99 10.97 -1.34
C SER A 77 0.50 12.32 -0.81
N ILE A 78 0.38 12.47 0.51
CA ILE A 78 0.00 13.75 1.14
C ILE A 78 1.06 14.81 0.88
N LEU A 79 2.34 14.50 1.09
CA LEU A 79 3.46 15.42 0.84
C LEU A 79 3.50 15.85 -0.64
N ASN A 80 3.37 14.90 -1.56
CA ASN A 80 3.33 15.14 -2.99
C ASN A 80 2.12 16.01 -3.37
N ALA A 81 0.94 15.79 -2.77
CA ALA A 81 -0.26 16.56 -3.06
C ALA A 81 -0.09 18.03 -2.64
N VAL A 82 0.41 18.28 -1.43
CA VAL A 82 0.72 19.64 -0.96
C VAL A 82 1.74 20.32 -1.87
N ALA A 83 2.79 19.61 -2.31
CA ALA A 83 3.78 20.14 -3.25
C ALA A 83 3.13 20.59 -4.57
N VAL A 84 2.24 19.78 -5.12
CA VAL A 84 1.52 20.08 -6.37
C VAL A 84 0.57 21.26 -6.21
N PHE A 85 -0.26 21.29 -5.17
CA PHE A 85 -1.19 22.41 -4.96
C PHE A 85 -0.45 23.72 -4.67
N TRP A 86 0.62 23.68 -3.88
CA TRP A 86 1.44 24.86 -3.62
C TRP A 86 2.15 25.33 -4.90
N GLY A 87 2.76 24.42 -5.65
CA GLY A 87 3.38 24.72 -6.94
C GLY A 87 2.38 25.31 -7.94
N ALA A 88 1.16 24.77 -8.01
CA ALA A 88 0.09 25.31 -8.85
C ALA A 88 -0.27 26.76 -8.47
N ARG A 89 -0.31 27.10 -7.17
CA ARG A 89 -0.53 28.51 -6.76
C ARG A 89 0.62 29.43 -7.17
N ILE A 90 1.86 28.95 -7.15
CA ILE A 90 3.01 29.72 -7.63
C ILE A 90 2.93 29.96 -9.14
N ILE A 91 2.58 28.94 -9.92
CA ILE A 91 2.56 29.00 -11.39
C ILE A 91 1.33 29.74 -11.92
N PHE A 92 0.14 29.49 -11.38
CA PHE A 92 -1.13 29.96 -11.95
C PHE A 92 -1.72 31.17 -11.23
N LEU A 93 -1.25 31.50 -10.02
CA LEU A 93 -1.76 32.62 -9.22
C LEU A 93 -0.65 33.62 -8.85
N ASP A 94 0.50 33.55 -9.52
CA ASP A 94 1.66 34.45 -9.35
C ASP A 94 2.17 34.57 -7.90
N TYR A 95 2.04 33.50 -7.09
CA TYR A 95 2.61 33.47 -5.74
C TYR A 95 4.15 33.40 -5.78
N ALA A 96 4.81 33.96 -4.76
CA ALA A 96 6.26 33.96 -4.68
C ALA A 96 6.86 32.55 -4.54
N PHE A 97 7.90 32.27 -5.34
CA PHE A 97 8.72 31.07 -5.22
C PHE A 97 9.72 31.21 -4.04
N SER A 98 9.23 30.91 -2.83
CA SER A 98 9.95 31.15 -1.58
C SER A 98 10.98 30.08 -1.24
N ASP A 99 11.94 30.42 -0.38
CA ASP A 99 12.92 29.45 0.15
C ASP A 99 12.26 28.35 1.00
N VAL A 100 11.14 28.66 1.66
CA VAL A 100 10.33 27.66 2.37
C VAL A 100 9.78 26.61 1.41
N PHE A 101 9.28 27.03 0.24
CA PHE A 101 8.82 26.10 -0.78
C PHE A 101 9.97 25.24 -1.34
N LYS A 102 11.15 25.82 -1.57
CA LYS A 102 12.34 25.06 -1.98
C LYS A 102 12.73 24.01 -0.93
N GLY A 103 12.76 24.37 0.35
CA GLY A 103 13.03 23.44 1.45
C GLY A 103 11.99 22.32 1.54
N TYR A 104 10.72 22.65 1.29
CA TYR A 104 9.63 21.69 1.21
C TYR A 104 9.82 20.68 0.06
N LEU A 105 10.23 21.14 -1.13
CA LEU A 105 10.52 20.26 -2.27
C LEU A 105 11.67 19.28 -1.95
N TRP A 106 12.70 19.71 -1.23
CA TRP A 106 13.75 18.81 -0.75
C TRP A 106 13.23 17.73 0.20
N LEU A 107 12.39 18.12 1.17
CA LEU A 107 11.74 17.17 2.08
C LEU A 107 10.92 16.12 1.30
N VAL A 108 10.12 16.59 0.34
CA VAL A 108 9.31 15.72 -0.54
C VAL A 108 10.22 14.76 -1.33
N GLY A 109 11.30 15.27 -1.93
CA GLY A 109 12.25 14.45 -2.68
C GLY A 109 12.88 13.35 -1.84
N ILE A 110 13.35 13.68 -0.62
CA ILE A 110 13.93 12.70 0.32
C ILE A 110 12.89 11.67 0.75
N ALA A 111 11.66 12.10 1.08
CA ALA A 111 10.59 11.19 1.48
C ALA A 111 10.22 10.20 0.37
N ASN A 112 10.15 10.66 -0.89
CA ASN A 112 9.91 9.77 -2.02
C ASN A 112 11.08 8.82 -2.27
N LEU A 113 12.33 9.27 -2.11
CA LEU A 113 13.49 8.40 -2.26
C LEU A 113 13.50 7.29 -1.22
N ILE A 114 13.24 7.63 0.05
CA ILE A 114 13.11 6.65 1.14
C ILE A 114 12.00 5.64 0.79
N TYR A 115 10.83 6.13 0.36
CA TYR A 115 9.71 5.27 -0.04
C TYR A 115 10.08 4.33 -1.19
N ILE A 116 10.76 4.81 -2.24
CA ILE A 116 11.25 3.99 -3.35
C ILE A 116 12.14 2.85 -2.84
N VAL A 117 13.09 3.14 -1.94
CA VAL A 117 14.00 2.13 -1.38
C VAL A 117 13.22 1.05 -0.62
N PHE A 118 12.30 1.45 0.28
CA PHE A 118 11.48 0.48 1.01
C PHE A 118 10.59 -0.34 0.08
N SER A 119 9.98 0.27 -0.94
CA SER A 119 9.15 -0.42 -1.93
C SER A 119 9.94 -1.42 -2.75
N ILE A 120 11.17 -1.10 -3.17
CA ILE A 120 12.04 -2.06 -3.87
C ILE A 120 12.39 -3.25 -2.96
N ILE A 121 12.77 -3.00 -1.71
CA ILE A 121 13.06 -4.08 -0.75
C ILE A 121 11.81 -4.95 -0.54
N GLY A 122 10.65 -4.31 -0.33
CA GLY A 122 9.36 -4.98 -0.19
C GLY A 122 9.02 -5.84 -1.40
N ALA A 123 9.18 -5.32 -2.62
CA ALA A 123 8.96 -6.03 -3.87
C ALA A 123 9.86 -7.27 -3.99
N VAL A 124 11.16 -7.13 -3.71
CA VAL A 124 12.13 -8.23 -3.78
C VAL A 124 11.79 -9.32 -2.75
N LYS A 125 11.43 -8.93 -1.53
CA LYS A 125 11.06 -9.87 -0.45
C LYS A 125 9.74 -10.58 -0.77
N ALA A 126 8.73 -9.85 -1.22
CA ALA A 126 7.45 -10.41 -1.66
C ALA A 126 7.63 -11.41 -2.81
N ARG A 127 8.50 -11.09 -3.78
CA ARG A 127 8.85 -12.01 -4.87
C ARG A 127 9.49 -13.29 -4.37
N LYS A 128 10.17 -13.29 -3.21
CA LYS A 128 10.73 -14.48 -2.56
C LYS A 128 9.73 -15.24 -1.68
N GLY A 129 8.52 -14.73 -1.50
CA GLY A 129 7.55 -15.28 -0.54
C GLY A 129 7.83 -14.88 0.91
N GLU A 130 8.72 -13.92 1.14
CA GLU A 130 9.13 -13.50 2.48
C GLU A 130 8.30 -12.32 2.98
N MET A 131 7.80 -12.42 4.21
CA MET A 131 7.18 -11.29 4.91
C MET A 131 8.23 -10.24 5.26
N TYR A 132 7.99 -8.99 4.88
CA TYR A 132 8.83 -7.86 5.24
C TYR A 132 7.98 -6.71 5.78
N TYR A 133 8.22 -6.36 7.04
CA TYR A 133 7.39 -5.42 7.78
C TYR A 133 7.98 -4.01 7.71
N PHE A 134 7.28 -3.11 7.03
CA PHE A 134 7.65 -1.69 7.09
C PHE A 134 7.41 -1.14 8.51
N LEU A 135 8.23 -0.17 8.92
CA LEU A 135 8.07 0.49 10.20
C LEU A 135 6.64 1.05 10.32
N PHE A 136 5.96 0.73 11.42
CA PHE A 136 4.53 0.97 11.69
C PHE A 136 3.56 0.25 10.75
N PHE A 137 3.67 0.42 9.42
CA PHE A 137 2.70 -0.08 8.44
C PHE A 137 2.62 -1.60 8.39
N GLY A 138 3.74 -2.31 8.60
CA GLY A 138 3.73 -3.77 8.64
C GLY A 138 2.97 -4.33 9.83
N ARG A 139 3.08 -3.70 11.00
CA ARG A 139 2.31 -4.11 12.18
C ARG A 139 0.81 -3.87 11.97
N VAL A 140 0.44 -2.71 11.43
CA VAL A 140 -0.96 -2.37 11.14
C VAL A 140 -1.54 -3.35 10.13
N SER A 141 -0.87 -3.57 9.00
CA SER A 141 -1.32 -4.51 7.97
C SER A 141 -1.42 -5.93 8.51
N TYR A 142 -0.46 -6.38 9.31
CA TYR A 142 -0.50 -7.69 9.94
C TYR A 142 -1.74 -7.85 10.83
N GLN A 143 -1.99 -6.88 11.70
CA GLN A 143 -3.15 -6.89 12.59
C GLN A 143 -4.48 -6.83 11.83
N SER A 144 -4.56 -6.06 10.75
CA SER A 144 -5.78 -5.95 9.94
C SER A 144 -6.08 -7.19 9.09
N VAL A 145 -5.04 -7.92 8.66
CA VAL A 145 -5.19 -9.05 7.73
C VAL A 145 -5.23 -10.40 8.45
N PHE A 146 -4.34 -10.62 9.42
CA PHE A 146 -4.18 -11.92 10.05
C PHE A 146 -5.02 -12.11 11.31
N LYS A 147 -5.58 -11.05 11.91
CA LYS A 147 -6.47 -11.21 13.07
C LYS A 147 -7.69 -12.04 12.67
N LYS A 148 -7.96 -13.13 13.40
CA LYS A 148 -9.18 -13.93 13.21
C LYS A 148 -10.37 -13.01 13.48
N LYS A 149 -11.33 -12.98 12.56
CA LYS A 149 -12.63 -12.38 12.85
C LYS A 149 -13.33 -13.32 13.82
N GLU A 150 -13.85 -12.78 14.92
CA GLU A 150 -14.83 -13.50 15.72
C GLU A 150 -15.99 -13.85 14.78
N LEU A 151 -16.33 -15.14 14.70
CA LEU A 151 -17.50 -15.60 13.97
C LEU A 151 -18.69 -14.94 14.67
N ASP A 152 -19.45 -14.14 13.91
CA ASP A 152 -20.70 -13.59 14.38
C ASP A 152 -21.67 -14.77 14.54
N ASP A 153 -22.00 -15.14 15.78
CA ASP A 153 -22.91 -16.25 16.13
C ASP A 153 -24.32 -16.06 15.53
N HIS A 154 -24.58 -14.90 14.90
CA HIS A 154 -25.79 -14.56 14.17
C HIS A 154 -25.68 -14.71 12.64
N ALA A 155 -24.71 -15.48 12.13
CA ALA A 155 -24.59 -15.74 10.69
C ALA A 155 -25.93 -16.23 10.12
N VAL A 156 -26.58 -15.40 9.29
CA VAL A 156 -27.83 -15.73 8.62
C VAL A 156 -27.58 -16.91 7.70
N VAL A 157 -28.08 -18.09 8.10
CA VAL A 157 -27.99 -19.31 7.29
C VAL A 157 -29.03 -19.20 6.18
N ASN A 158 -28.57 -19.10 4.93
CA ASN A 158 -29.45 -19.17 3.77
C ASN A 158 -30.17 -20.53 3.78
N GLN A 159 -31.50 -20.51 3.86
CA GLN A 159 -32.31 -21.71 3.71
C GLN A 159 -32.70 -21.88 2.24
N PRO A 160 -32.78 -23.12 1.73
CA PRO A 160 -33.36 -23.35 0.41
C PRO A 160 -34.82 -22.89 0.38
N PRO A 161 -35.38 -22.57 -0.80
CA PRO A 161 -36.79 -22.20 -0.93
C PRO A 161 -37.66 -23.30 -0.32
N LYS A 162 -38.56 -22.94 0.60
CA LYS A 162 -39.56 -23.87 1.14
C LYS A 162 -40.64 -24.06 0.09
N MET A 163 -40.88 -25.31 -0.32
CA MET A 163 -41.99 -25.68 -1.20
C MET A 163 -43.33 -25.55 -0.47
#